data_AF-A0A949DBT2-F1
#
_entry.id   AF-A0A949DBT2-F1
#
_cell.length_a   1.000
_cell.length_b   1.000
_cell.length_c   1.000
_cell.angle_alpha   90.00
_cell.angle_beta   90.00
_cell.angle_gamma   90.00
#
_symmetry.space_group_name_H-M   'P 1'
#
loop_
_entity.id
_entity.type
_entity.pdbx_description
1 polymer ?
#
loop_
_entity_poly.entity_id
_entity_poly.type
_entity_poly.pdbx_seq_one_letter_code
_entity_poly.pdbx_strand_id
1 'polypeptide(L)'
;PDIPQSLIPTSGTELIVLEAGYKDAFIQELKLILAKEKEEGALDSILIKITSQTEIRYASLSDFISFLGINLPTEIIQSNYTFFSYRQPEGARLGLVIQLKEGADLSETLNLWETNIQEDLKALFIGLNEQDVLTAATEEFQDNTYNEIAIRYLNFPSSDLSIDYAVVDDKLIIATSKKSMYAAINALMPIEYE
;
A
#
# COMPACT_ATOMS: atom_id res chain seq x y z
N PRO A 1 -12.08 -20.06 -5.82
CA PRO A 1 -12.55 -18.67 -5.64
C PRO A 1 -12.08 -17.84 -6.84
N ASP A 2 -12.86 -16.83 -7.22
CA ASP A 2 -12.45 -15.90 -8.27
C ASP A 2 -11.25 -15.07 -7.80
N ILE A 3 -10.34 -14.77 -8.73
CA ILE A 3 -9.16 -13.95 -8.48
C ILE A 3 -9.64 -12.49 -8.39
N PRO A 4 -9.33 -11.75 -7.30
CA PRO A 4 -9.70 -10.35 -7.18
C PRO A 4 -9.10 -9.53 -8.32
N GLN A 5 -9.92 -8.70 -8.94
CA GLN A 5 -9.45 -7.76 -9.96
C GLN A 5 -8.63 -6.66 -9.27
N SER A 6 -7.45 -6.38 -9.83
CA SER A 6 -6.61 -5.26 -9.39
C SER A 6 -7.28 -3.92 -9.70
N LEU A 7 -7.19 -2.98 -8.76
CA LEU A 7 -7.70 -1.62 -8.88
C LEU A 7 -6.77 -0.72 -9.70
N ILE A 8 -5.54 -1.18 -9.96
CA ILE A 8 -4.55 -0.54 -10.81
C ILE A 8 -3.94 -1.55 -11.78
N PRO A 9 -3.54 -1.15 -12.99
CA PRO A 9 -2.69 -1.96 -13.84
C PRO A 9 -1.40 -2.37 -13.12
N THR A 10 -1.00 -3.64 -13.24
CA THR A 10 0.25 -4.16 -12.68
C THR A 10 1.04 -4.93 -13.73
N SER A 11 2.35 -4.95 -13.58
CA SER A 11 3.29 -5.72 -14.41
C SER A 11 3.16 -7.23 -14.19
N GLY A 12 2.72 -7.62 -12.98
CA GLY A 12 2.53 -9.00 -12.60
C GLY A 12 1.74 -9.14 -11.30
N THR A 13 1.69 -10.38 -10.81
CA THR A 13 1.02 -10.76 -9.57
C THR A 13 1.88 -11.75 -8.79
N GLU A 14 2.12 -11.43 -7.53
CA GLU A 14 2.70 -12.30 -6.52
C GLU A 14 1.59 -12.93 -5.68
N LEU A 15 1.79 -14.17 -5.24
CA LEU A 15 0.80 -14.92 -4.46
C LEU A 15 1.42 -15.40 -3.15
N ILE A 16 0.83 -15.00 -2.03
CA ILE A 16 1.09 -15.57 -0.71
C ILE A 16 -0.04 -16.54 -0.39
N VAL A 17 0.29 -17.77 0.00
CA VAL A 17 -0.69 -18.77 0.44
C VAL A 17 -0.54 -18.98 1.95
N LEU A 18 -1.61 -18.73 2.70
CA LEU A 18 -1.65 -18.85 4.15
C LEU A 18 -2.65 -19.93 4.57
N GLU A 19 -2.25 -20.76 5.52
CA GLU A 19 -3.19 -21.61 6.24
C GLU A 19 -3.99 -20.78 7.25
N ALA A 20 -5.30 -20.99 7.32
CA ALA A 20 -6.18 -20.27 8.22
C ALA A 20 -5.70 -20.40 9.69
N GLY A 21 -5.48 -19.26 10.35
CA GLY A 21 -4.97 -19.20 11.73
C GLY A 21 -3.45 -19.00 11.85
N TYR A 22 -2.69 -19.14 10.77
CA TYR A 22 -1.23 -18.97 10.75
C TYR A 22 -0.81 -17.61 10.18
N LYS A 23 -1.18 -16.53 10.89
CA LYS A 23 -0.91 -15.15 10.47
C LYS A 23 0.58 -14.80 10.46
N ASP A 24 1.37 -15.39 11.36
CA ASP A 24 2.81 -15.10 11.51
C ASP A 24 3.63 -15.48 10.26
N ALA A 25 3.13 -16.43 9.46
CA ALA A 25 3.77 -16.82 8.20
C ALA A 25 3.70 -15.71 7.14
N PHE A 26 2.69 -14.82 7.21
CA PHE A 26 2.50 -13.74 6.24
C PHE A 26 3.71 -12.82 6.12
N ILE A 27 4.27 -12.39 7.25
CA ILE A 27 5.40 -11.46 7.28
C ILE A 27 6.64 -12.09 6.65
N GLN A 28 6.84 -13.40 6.85
CA GLN A 28 7.99 -14.12 6.29
C GLN A 28 7.85 -14.25 4.77
N GLU A 29 6.69 -14.67 4.27
CA GLU A 29 6.40 -14.77 2.84
C GLU A 29 6.48 -13.41 2.14
N LEU A 30 5.97 -12.35 2.80
CA LEU A 30 6.08 -10.99 2.29
C LEU A 30 7.54 -10.55 2.15
N LYS A 31 8.38 -10.80 3.16
CA LYS A 31 9.83 -10.53 3.09
C LYS A 31 10.50 -11.27 1.94
N LEU A 32 10.12 -12.54 1.69
CA LEU A 32 10.66 -13.31 0.57
C LEU A 32 10.28 -12.67 -0.78
N ILE A 33 9.03 -12.22 -0.94
CA ILE A 33 8.59 -11.51 -2.15
C ILE A 33 9.37 -10.20 -2.34
N LEU A 34 9.54 -9.41 -1.28
CA LEU A 34 10.25 -8.12 -1.36
C LEU A 34 11.76 -8.28 -1.64
N ALA A 35 12.33 -9.43 -1.29
CA ALA A 35 13.72 -9.77 -1.55
C ALA A 35 13.97 -10.30 -2.98
N LYS A 36 12.93 -10.65 -3.75
CA LYS A 36 13.09 -11.12 -5.13
C LYS A 36 13.73 -10.02 -5.99
N GLU A 37 14.69 -10.40 -6.82
CA GLU A 37 15.21 -9.51 -7.85
C GLU A 37 14.16 -9.32 -8.95
N LYS A 38 13.86 -8.05 -9.23
CA LYS A 38 12.93 -7.61 -10.28
C LYS A 38 13.51 -6.40 -10.98
N GLU A 39 13.05 -6.15 -12.19
CA GLU A 39 13.40 -4.95 -12.93
C GLU A 39 12.95 -3.70 -12.16
N GLU A 40 13.77 -2.65 -12.22
CA GLU A 40 13.39 -1.34 -11.68
C GLU A 40 12.13 -0.84 -12.40
N GLY A 41 11.18 -0.30 -11.65
CA GLY A 41 9.88 0.12 -12.17
C GLY A 41 8.81 -0.97 -12.16
N ALA A 42 9.15 -2.23 -11.84
CA ALA A 42 8.15 -3.28 -11.71
C ALA A 42 7.13 -2.95 -10.61
N LEU A 43 5.85 -2.93 -10.99
CA LEU A 43 4.71 -2.70 -10.11
C LEU A 43 3.86 -3.97 -10.09
N ASP A 44 3.89 -4.73 -8.99
CA ASP A 44 3.22 -6.03 -8.89
C ASP A 44 2.12 -6.01 -7.84
N SER A 45 0.97 -6.60 -8.16
CA SER A 45 -0.04 -6.87 -7.14
C SER A 45 0.38 -8.05 -6.27
N ILE A 46 0.06 -8.00 -4.99
CA ILE A 46 0.29 -9.09 -4.04
C ILE A 46 -1.07 -9.59 -3.59
N LEU A 47 -1.41 -10.82 -3.99
CA LEU A 47 -2.62 -11.50 -3.56
C LEU A 47 -2.31 -12.42 -2.38
N ILE A 48 -3.24 -12.47 -1.44
CA ILE A 48 -3.14 -13.34 -0.27
C ILE A 48 -4.29 -14.33 -0.34
N LYS A 49 -3.95 -15.61 -0.49
CA LYS A 49 -4.91 -16.72 -0.55
C LYS A 49 -4.92 -17.45 0.79
N ILE A 50 -6.08 -17.50 1.41
CA ILE A 50 -6.31 -18.21 2.67
C ILE A 50 -6.89 -19.57 2.34
N THR A 51 -6.28 -20.62 2.90
CA THR A 51 -6.71 -22.00 2.74
C THR A 51 -6.97 -22.66 4.09
N SER A 52 -8.07 -23.39 4.19
CA SER A 52 -8.36 -24.30 5.29
C SER A 52 -8.91 -25.62 4.74
N GLN A 53 -9.27 -26.56 5.63
CA GLN A 53 -9.94 -27.80 5.22
C GLN A 53 -11.33 -27.56 4.62
N THR A 54 -11.95 -26.39 4.89
CA THR A 54 -13.36 -26.10 4.54
C THR A 54 -13.53 -24.89 3.65
N GLU A 55 -12.51 -24.04 3.49
CA GLU A 55 -12.59 -22.78 2.76
C GLU A 55 -11.31 -22.48 1.98
N ILE A 56 -11.48 -22.01 0.74
CA ILE A 56 -10.41 -21.41 -0.06
C ILE A 56 -10.92 -20.06 -0.57
N ARG A 57 -10.30 -18.97 -0.13
CA ARG A 57 -10.67 -17.61 -0.51
C ARG A 57 -9.46 -16.68 -0.57
N TYR A 58 -9.65 -15.50 -1.14
CA TYR A 58 -8.67 -14.41 -1.04
C TYR A 58 -8.93 -13.56 0.20
N ALA A 59 -7.88 -12.96 0.74
CA ALA A 59 -7.93 -12.07 1.89
C ALA A 59 -8.67 -10.78 1.53
N SER A 60 -9.67 -10.42 2.33
CA SER A 60 -10.30 -9.10 2.31
C SER A 60 -9.35 -8.04 2.89
N LEU A 61 -9.71 -6.76 2.76
CA LEU A 61 -8.97 -5.68 3.39
C LEU A 61 -8.90 -5.85 4.92
N SER A 62 -10.00 -6.29 5.55
CA SER A 62 -10.02 -6.61 6.98
C SER A 62 -9.05 -7.72 7.37
N ASP A 63 -8.89 -8.76 6.55
CA ASP A 63 -7.91 -9.81 6.79
C ASP A 63 -6.49 -9.24 6.71
N PHE A 64 -6.21 -8.45 5.66
CA PHE A 64 -4.91 -7.81 5.44
C PHE A 64 -4.52 -6.88 6.60
N ILE A 65 -5.44 -5.99 7.01
CA ILE A 65 -5.26 -5.11 8.18
C ILE A 65 -4.89 -5.96 9.41
N SER A 66 -5.62 -7.06 9.63
CA SER A 66 -5.35 -7.96 10.75
C SER A 66 -4.04 -8.75 10.64
N PHE A 67 -3.55 -9.04 9.43
CA PHE A 67 -2.28 -9.75 9.23
C PHE A 67 -1.07 -8.86 9.49
N LEU A 68 -1.14 -7.59 9.08
CA LEU A 68 -0.07 -6.63 9.35
C LEU A 68 -0.18 -5.98 10.73
N GLY A 69 -1.37 -5.99 11.34
CA GLY A 69 -1.63 -5.20 12.54
C GLY A 69 -1.59 -3.69 12.28
N ILE A 70 -1.92 -3.27 11.06
CA ILE A 70 -2.10 -1.84 10.75
C ILE A 70 -3.48 -1.37 11.22
N ASN A 71 -3.66 -0.07 11.35
CA ASN A 71 -4.99 0.53 11.53
C ASN A 71 -5.31 1.43 10.34
N LEU A 72 -6.58 1.40 9.92
CA LEU A 72 -7.11 2.29 8.89
C LEU A 72 -8.38 2.95 9.44
N PRO A 73 -8.74 4.17 8.99
CA PRO A 73 -10.04 4.76 9.29
C PRO A 73 -11.19 3.82 8.98
N THR A 74 -12.21 3.77 9.85
CA THR A 74 -13.29 2.78 9.77
C THR A 74 -14.10 2.86 8.47
N GLU A 75 -14.13 4.04 7.86
CA GLU A 75 -14.82 4.40 6.63
C GLU A 75 -14.27 3.62 5.42
N ILE A 76 -13.03 3.13 5.48
CA ILE A 76 -12.35 2.47 4.35
C ILE A 76 -12.16 0.95 4.53
N ILE A 77 -12.53 0.36 5.67
CA ILE A 77 -12.20 -1.05 6.00
C ILE A 77 -12.97 -2.08 5.14
N GLN A 78 -14.16 -1.73 4.64
CA GLN A 78 -15.03 -2.65 3.89
C GLN A 78 -14.84 -2.59 2.37
N SER A 79 -13.76 -1.97 1.93
CA SER A 79 -13.51 -1.69 0.52
C SER A 79 -12.74 -2.79 -0.20
N ASN A 80 -12.92 -2.87 -1.51
CA ASN A 80 -11.99 -3.59 -2.37
C ASN A 80 -10.62 -2.91 -2.30
N TYR A 81 -9.56 -3.69 -2.46
CA TYR A 81 -8.21 -3.17 -2.38
C TYR A 81 -7.26 -3.88 -3.34
N THR A 82 -6.15 -3.23 -3.63
CA THR A 82 -4.96 -3.83 -4.23
C THR A 82 -3.78 -3.50 -3.34
N PHE A 83 -3.19 -4.54 -2.77
CA PHE A 83 -1.88 -4.44 -2.14
C PHE A 83 -0.83 -4.66 -3.22
N PHE A 84 0.17 -3.79 -3.27
CA PHE A 84 1.17 -3.84 -4.32
C PHE A 84 2.59 -3.66 -3.78
N SER A 85 3.56 -4.13 -4.55
CA SER A 85 4.95 -3.73 -4.40
C SER A 85 5.44 -2.99 -5.64
N TYR A 86 6.33 -2.03 -5.41
CA TYR A 86 7.01 -1.28 -6.45
C TYR A 86 8.52 -1.42 -6.29
N ARG A 87 9.24 -1.78 -7.36
CA ARG A 87 10.69 -1.91 -7.32
C ARG A 87 11.38 -0.59 -7.66
N GLN A 88 12.13 -0.05 -6.72
CA GLN A 88 13.03 1.10 -6.90
C GLN A 88 14.50 0.67 -6.68
N PRO A 89 15.50 1.49 -7.05
CA PRO A 89 16.92 1.18 -6.84
C PRO A 89 17.27 0.76 -5.40
N GLU A 90 16.62 1.40 -4.43
CA GLU A 90 16.81 1.20 -3.00
C GLU A 90 16.06 -0.02 -2.43
N GLY A 91 15.36 -0.77 -3.29
CA GLY A 91 14.62 -1.99 -2.94
C GLY A 91 13.13 -1.93 -3.30
N ALA A 92 12.37 -2.91 -2.83
CA ALA A 92 10.91 -2.93 -3.01
C ALA A 92 10.21 -2.05 -1.97
N ARG A 93 9.20 -1.30 -2.40
CA ARG A 93 8.32 -0.48 -1.54
C ARG A 93 6.90 -0.99 -1.64
N LEU A 94 6.14 -0.83 -0.58
CA LEU A 94 4.78 -1.34 -0.46
C LEU A 94 3.78 -0.21 -0.64
N GLY A 95 2.60 -0.56 -1.11
CA GLY A 95 1.48 0.37 -1.14
C GLY A 95 0.14 -0.33 -1.24
N LEU A 96 -0.90 0.47 -1.05
CA LEU A 96 -2.28 0.06 -1.06
C LEU A 96 -3.06 1.01 -1.96
N VAL A 97 -3.93 0.43 -2.78
CA VAL A 97 -5.02 1.16 -3.43
C VAL A 97 -6.32 0.63 -2.87
N ILE A 98 -7.18 1.52 -2.39
CA ILE A 98 -8.44 1.17 -1.74
C ILE A 98 -9.57 1.86 -2.50
N GLN A 99 -10.55 1.08 -2.91
CA GLN A 99 -11.74 1.56 -3.57
C GLN A 99 -12.63 2.32 -2.57
N LEU A 100 -12.91 3.58 -2.82
CA LEU A 100 -13.82 4.38 -2.02
C LEU A 100 -15.26 4.15 -2.48
N LYS A 101 -16.20 4.43 -1.58
CA LYS A 101 -17.62 4.50 -1.94
C LYS A 101 -17.84 5.72 -2.81
N GLU A 102 -18.75 5.61 -3.77
CA GLU A 102 -19.13 6.74 -4.62
C GLU A 102 -19.56 7.95 -3.77
N GLY A 103 -18.98 9.11 -4.05
CA GLY A 103 -19.25 10.36 -3.32
C GLY A 103 -18.68 10.41 -1.89
N ALA A 104 -17.80 9.49 -1.49
CA ALA A 104 -17.11 9.59 -0.21
C ALA A 104 -16.16 10.79 -0.20
N ASP A 105 -16.41 11.74 0.71
CA ASP A 105 -15.47 12.79 1.07
C ASP A 105 -14.71 12.32 2.32
N LEU A 106 -13.41 12.06 2.17
CA LEU A 106 -12.53 11.64 3.24
C LEU A 106 -11.52 12.72 3.63
N SER A 107 -11.64 13.94 3.13
CA SER A 107 -10.63 14.98 3.34
C SER A 107 -10.40 15.28 4.83
N GLU A 108 -11.46 15.45 5.61
CA GLU A 108 -11.36 15.66 7.06
C GLU A 108 -10.82 14.41 7.79
N THR A 109 -11.34 13.23 7.46
CA THR A 109 -10.91 11.96 8.05
C THR A 109 -9.43 11.70 7.84
N LEU A 110 -8.94 11.90 6.61
CA LEU A 110 -7.53 11.71 6.27
C LEU A 110 -6.64 12.76 6.95
N ASN A 111 -7.08 14.03 6.99
CA ASN A 111 -6.33 15.08 7.67
C ASN A 111 -6.18 14.80 9.18
N LEU A 112 -7.25 14.36 9.85
CA LEU A 112 -7.18 13.95 11.26
C LEU A 112 -6.27 12.72 11.45
N TRP A 113 -6.29 11.79 10.49
CA TRP A 113 -5.48 10.58 10.54
C TRP A 113 -3.98 10.85 10.39
N GLU A 114 -3.56 11.97 9.80
CA GLU A 114 -2.14 12.38 9.70
C GLU A 114 -1.41 12.35 11.04
N THR A 115 -2.12 12.54 12.16
CA THR A 115 -1.54 12.49 13.51
C THR A 115 -1.14 11.09 13.97
N ASN A 116 -1.74 10.03 13.41
CA ASN A 116 -1.54 8.63 13.83
C ASN A 116 -1.00 7.72 12.70
N ILE A 117 -1.10 8.17 11.45
CA ILE A 117 -0.81 7.36 10.26
C ILE A 117 0.59 6.74 10.25
N GLN A 118 1.60 7.40 10.84
CA GLN A 118 2.94 6.82 10.94
C GLN A 118 2.96 5.53 11.77
N GLU A 119 2.35 5.55 12.96
CA GLU A 119 2.28 4.37 13.82
C GLU A 119 1.34 3.32 13.22
N ASP A 120 0.18 3.78 12.71
CA ASP A 120 -0.83 2.91 12.12
C ASP A 120 -0.35 2.15 10.89
N LEU A 121 0.59 2.70 10.12
CA LEU A 121 1.13 2.10 8.91
C LEU A 121 2.55 1.57 9.06
N LYS A 122 3.11 1.55 10.27
CA LYS A 122 4.51 1.14 10.52
C LYS A 122 4.83 -0.25 9.94
N ALA A 123 3.88 -1.17 9.96
CA ALA A 123 4.03 -2.51 9.39
C ALA A 123 4.11 -2.55 7.85
N LEU A 124 3.92 -1.44 7.13
CA LEU A 124 4.21 -1.36 5.70
C LEU A 124 5.71 -1.17 5.40
N PHE A 125 6.53 -0.88 6.41
CA PHE A 125 7.98 -0.70 6.27
C PHE A 125 8.78 -1.97 6.61
N ILE A 126 8.15 -3.15 6.47
CA ILE A 126 8.76 -4.45 6.78
C ILE A 126 10.06 -4.64 5.99
N GLY A 127 11.11 -5.09 6.70
CA GLY A 127 12.40 -5.41 6.11
C GLY A 127 13.36 -4.23 6.00
N LEU A 128 12.95 -3.04 6.44
CA LEU A 128 13.79 -1.86 6.56
C LEU A 128 14.38 -1.75 7.98
N ASN A 129 15.47 -0.99 8.15
CA ASN A 129 16.00 -0.76 9.49
C ASN A 129 15.07 0.17 10.24
N GLU A 130 14.81 -0.12 11.52
CA GLU A 130 13.93 0.73 12.32
C GLU A 130 14.41 2.19 12.35
N GLN A 131 15.72 2.42 12.42
CA GLN A 131 16.31 3.77 12.40
C GLN A 131 15.93 4.59 11.16
N ASP A 132 15.62 3.92 10.05
CA ASP A 132 15.22 4.59 8.81
C ASP A 132 13.76 5.06 8.85
N VAL A 133 12.95 4.61 9.84
CA VAL A 133 11.50 4.85 9.94
C VAL A 133 11.00 5.21 11.35
N LEU A 134 11.91 5.36 12.33
CA LEU A 134 11.57 5.60 13.74
C LEU A 134 10.96 6.99 13.99
N THR A 135 11.51 8.02 13.34
CA THR A 135 11.09 9.41 13.53
C THR A 135 10.99 10.06 12.17
N ALA A 136 9.82 10.60 11.83
CA ALA A 136 9.69 11.39 10.62
C ALA A 136 10.73 12.51 10.57
N ALA A 137 11.28 12.77 9.39
CA ALA A 137 12.22 13.87 9.16
C ALA A 137 11.53 15.23 9.20
N THR A 138 10.20 15.25 9.06
CA THR A 138 9.34 16.42 9.14
C THR A 138 8.36 16.26 10.30
N GLU A 139 8.03 17.36 10.98
CA GLU A 139 7.10 17.34 12.12
C GLU A 139 5.64 17.14 11.69
N GLU A 140 5.29 17.54 10.46
CA GLU A 140 3.93 17.52 9.94
C GLU A 140 3.91 17.03 8.48
N PHE A 141 2.73 16.61 8.03
CA PHE A 141 2.47 16.27 6.63
C PHE A 141 2.58 17.51 5.73
N GLN A 142 3.20 17.31 4.58
CA GLN A 142 3.47 18.34 3.59
C GLN A 142 2.63 18.12 2.32
N ASP A 143 2.48 19.18 1.53
CA ASP A 143 1.78 19.16 0.24
C ASP A 143 2.73 18.93 -0.92
N ASN A 144 2.32 18.09 -1.86
CA ASN A 144 2.93 17.92 -3.17
C ASN A 144 1.84 17.79 -4.24
N THR A 145 2.22 17.95 -5.50
CA THR A 145 1.34 17.71 -6.63
C THR A 145 2.07 16.94 -7.71
N TYR A 146 1.42 15.92 -8.27
CA TYR A 146 1.95 15.12 -9.36
C TYR A 146 0.84 14.78 -10.34
N ASN A 147 1.02 15.09 -11.63
CA ASN A 147 -0.01 14.98 -12.65
C ASN A 147 -1.37 15.56 -12.20
N GLU A 148 -1.33 16.76 -11.63
CA GLU A 148 -2.51 17.48 -11.11
C GLU A 148 -3.21 16.81 -9.90
N ILE A 149 -2.68 15.70 -9.39
CA ILE A 149 -3.15 15.04 -8.17
C ILE A 149 -2.45 15.64 -6.96
N ALA A 150 -3.26 16.08 -6.00
CA ALA A 150 -2.77 16.49 -4.68
C ALA A 150 -2.29 15.27 -3.89
N ILE A 151 -1.07 15.35 -3.37
CA ILE A 151 -0.44 14.31 -2.55
C ILE A 151 -0.09 14.93 -1.20
N ARG A 152 -0.44 14.21 -0.15
CA ARG A 152 -0.01 14.51 1.22
C ARG A 152 1.07 13.53 1.59
N TYR A 153 2.20 14.02 2.10
CA TYR A 153 3.33 13.15 2.41
C TYR A 153 4.06 13.51 3.71
N LEU A 154 4.69 12.50 4.29
CA LEU A 154 5.57 12.62 5.46
C LEU A 154 6.88 11.91 5.14
N ASN A 155 8.00 12.64 5.17
CA ASN A 155 9.31 12.08 4.86
C ASN A 155 9.94 11.41 6.08
N PHE A 156 10.73 10.37 5.83
CA PHE A 156 11.61 9.76 6.83
C PHE A 156 13.07 10.20 6.65
N PRO A 157 13.97 9.85 7.60
CA PRO A 157 15.39 10.22 7.51
C PRO A 157 16.08 9.67 6.26
N SER A 158 15.67 8.49 5.79
CA SER A 158 16.11 7.98 4.48
C SER A 158 15.30 8.65 3.37
N SER A 159 15.99 9.29 2.42
CA SER A 159 15.37 10.15 1.40
C SER A 159 14.50 9.40 0.38
N ASP A 160 14.59 8.08 0.35
CA ASP A 160 13.82 7.19 -0.51
C ASP A 160 12.58 6.58 0.18
N LEU A 161 12.34 6.97 1.45
CA LEU A 161 11.24 6.53 2.29
C LEU A 161 10.33 7.69 2.68
N SER A 162 9.03 7.46 2.56
CA SER A 162 8.00 8.40 2.96
C SER A 162 6.69 7.65 3.23
N ILE A 163 5.74 8.29 3.89
CA ILE A 163 4.33 7.90 3.79
C ILE A 163 3.69 8.91 2.86
N ASP A 164 3.15 8.46 1.74
CA ASP A 164 2.39 9.29 0.82
C ASP A 164 0.96 8.77 0.79
N TYR A 165 -0.02 9.68 0.76
CA TYR A 165 -1.38 9.33 0.37
C TYR A 165 -1.97 10.35 -0.61
N ALA A 166 -2.88 9.87 -1.45
CA ALA A 166 -3.60 10.67 -2.44
C ALA A 166 -4.96 10.04 -2.74
N VAL A 167 -5.92 10.87 -3.14
CA VAL A 167 -7.20 10.40 -3.67
C VAL A 167 -7.23 10.71 -5.17
N VAL A 168 -7.44 9.68 -5.98
CA VAL A 168 -7.58 9.76 -7.44
C VAL A 168 -8.91 9.15 -7.81
N ASP A 169 -9.81 9.95 -8.37
CA ASP A 169 -11.23 9.60 -8.57
C ASP A 169 -11.87 9.02 -7.29
N ASP A 170 -12.25 7.75 -7.34
CA ASP A 170 -12.87 6.98 -6.28
C ASP A 170 -11.86 6.05 -5.58
N LYS A 171 -10.56 6.35 -5.61
CA LYS A 171 -9.51 5.48 -5.02
C LYS A 171 -8.59 6.25 -4.10
N LEU A 172 -8.39 5.72 -2.90
CA LEU A 172 -7.33 6.15 -1.98
C LEU A 172 -6.07 5.33 -2.26
N ILE A 173 -4.96 6.02 -2.49
CA ILE A 173 -3.63 5.45 -2.65
C ILE A 173 -2.85 5.74 -1.37
N ILE A 174 -2.14 4.75 -0.86
CA ILE A 174 -1.17 4.86 0.24
C ILE A 174 0.11 4.20 -0.24
N ALA A 175 1.26 4.84 -0.05
CA ALA A 175 2.54 4.32 -0.53
C ALA A 175 3.67 4.60 0.46
N THR A 176 4.67 3.73 0.50
CA THR A 176 5.86 3.86 1.38
C THR A 176 7.07 4.52 0.72
N SER A 177 6.88 5.11 -0.45
CA SER A 177 7.83 6.03 -1.08
C SER A 177 7.16 6.93 -2.10
N LYS A 178 7.73 8.12 -2.30
CA LYS A 178 7.35 9.02 -3.40
C LYS A 178 7.33 8.34 -4.77
N LYS A 179 8.34 7.51 -5.08
CA LYS A 179 8.42 6.80 -6.38
C LYS A 179 7.27 5.80 -6.54
N SER A 180 6.91 5.07 -5.48
CA SER A 180 5.80 4.12 -5.53
C SER A 180 4.43 4.81 -5.59
N MET A 181 4.26 5.96 -4.94
CA MET A 181 3.08 6.82 -5.11
C MET A 181 2.91 7.26 -6.57
N TYR A 182 3.98 7.77 -7.18
CA TYR A 182 3.95 8.24 -8.57
C TYR A 182 3.66 7.10 -9.55
N ALA A 183 4.23 5.91 -9.32
CA ALA A 183 3.94 4.73 -10.12
C ALA A 183 2.46 4.33 -10.05
N ALA A 184 1.86 4.35 -8.85
CA ALA A 184 0.44 4.06 -8.67
C ALA A 184 -0.47 5.11 -9.36
N ILE A 185 -0.13 6.40 -9.26
CA ILE A 185 -0.86 7.48 -9.95
C ILE A 185 -0.75 7.31 -11.48
N ASN A 186 0.44 7.05 -12.00
CA ASN A 186 0.63 6.81 -13.45
C ASN A 186 -0.11 5.57 -13.95
N ALA A 187 -0.26 4.54 -13.12
CA ALA A 187 -1.03 3.36 -13.47
C ALA A 187 -2.54 3.66 -13.57
N LEU A 188 -3.05 4.55 -12.72
CA LEU A 188 -4.45 4.98 -12.73
C LEU A 188 -4.77 6.02 -13.80
N MET A 189 -3.82 6.91 -14.06
CA MET A 189 -3.90 7.98 -15.05
C MET A 189 -2.72 7.86 -15.99
N PRO A 190 -2.73 6.88 -16.91
CA PRO A 190 -1.70 6.78 -17.91
C PRO A 190 -1.68 8.09 -18.70
N ILE A 191 -0.52 8.75 -18.73
CA ILE A 191 -0.32 9.94 -19.56
C ILE A 191 -0.53 9.51 -21.01
N GLU A 192 -1.61 9.98 -21.63
CA GLU A 192 -1.78 9.86 -23.07
C GLU A 192 -0.68 10.71 -23.72
N TYR A 193 0.29 10.05 -24.35
CA TYR A 193 1.21 10.74 -25.25
C TYR A 193 0.44 11.00 -26.56
N GLU A 194 0.05 12.25 -26.79
CA GLU A 194 -0.37 12.73 -28.12
C GLU A 194 0.78 12.69 -29.14
#